data_AF-A0A559RYQ8-F1
#
_entry.id   AF-A0A559RYQ8-F1
#
_cell.length_a   1.000
_cell.length_b   1.000
_cell.length_c   1.000
_cell.angle_alpha   90.00
_cell.angle_beta   90.00
_cell.angle_gamma   90.00
#
_symmetry.space_group_name_H-M   'P 1'
#
loop_
_entity.id
_entity.type
_entity.pdbx_description
1 polymer ?
#
loop_
_entity_poly.entity_id
_entity_poly.type
_entity_poly.pdbx_seq_one_letter_code
_entity_poly.pdbx_strand_id
1 'polypeptide(L)'
;MKDVILKYYFPVFGLCLGIIVPMGIMNYDSDKIYELVLSLSILIIILTLLLGTFNYKFGNKIELKRKKRLLKKELFKQFVFKGFVNNEVSVSGYFNNYFIIISPEKDRVQPRKWIEIVLLFNPKQQNQFIPNYIFEKLYKINKKNYTWNSNILTINIIYGIKMPSYNRIKKSIEEATQILKNNNIEPILLKDWELSTDESVKYYNQVSKLKKY
;
A
#
# COMPACT_ATOMS: atom_id res chain seq x y z
N MET A 1 -1.00 21.66 5.40
CA MET A 1 -2.13 22.13 4.56
C MET A 1 -2.01 21.63 3.12
N LYS A 2 -0.85 21.76 2.47
CA LYS A 2 -0.58 21.25 1.10
C LYS A 2 -0.90 19.76 0.92
N ASP A 3 -0.50 18.91 1.86
CA ASP A 3 -0.76 17.45 1.76
C ASP A 3 -2.25 17.11 1.86
N VAL A 4 -3.03 17.89 2.62
CA VAL A 4 -4.48 17.67 2.73
C VAL A 4 -5.16 18.01 1.40
N ILE A 5 -4.78 19.13 0.79
CA ILE A 5 -5.30 19.54 -0.52
C ILE A 5 -4.95 18.51 -1.59
N LEU A 6 -3.67 18.13 -1.68
CA LEU A 6 -3.19 17.13 -2.65
C LEU A 6 -3.83 15.76 -2.44
N LYS A 7 -4.08 15.37 -1.19
CA LYS A 7 -4.56 14.03 -0.85
C LYS A 7 -6.08 13.87 -0.95
N TYR A 8 -6.85 14.92 -0.66
CA TYR A 8 -8.31 14.82 -0.52
C TYR A 8 -9.09 15.62 -1.58
N TYR A 9 -8.54 16.71 -2.11
CA TYR A 9 -9.27 17.61 -3.02
C TYR A 9 -8.80 17.48 -4.46
N PHE A 10 -7.48 17.38 -4.70
CA PHE A 10 -6.92 17.30 -6.05
C PHE A 10 -7.39 16.07 -6.87
N PRO A 11 -7.48 14.84 -6.29
CA PRO A 11 -7.99 13.69 -7.04
C PRO A 11 -9.47 13.81 -7.39
N VAL A 12 -10.26 14.43 -6.51
CA VAL A 12 -11.69 14.70 -6.73
C VAL A 12 -11.85 15.73 -7.85
N PHE A 13 -11.07 16.80 -7.81
CA PHE A 13 -11.04 17.82 -8.86
C PHE A 13 -10.72 17.21 -10.23
N GLY A 14 -9.69 16.36 -10.31
CA GLY A 14 -9.34 15.64 -11.55
C GLY A 14 -10.46 14.72 -12.07
N LEU A 15 -11.14 14.01 -11.17
CA LEU A 15 -12.31 13.19 -11.53
C LEU A 15 -13.49 14.05 -12.03
N CYS A 16 -13.78 15.15 -11.36
CA CYS A 16 -14.83 16.10 -11.77
C CYS A 16 -14.53 16.68 -13.16
N LEU A 17 -13.28 17.08 -13.42
CA LEU A 17 -12.85 17.53 -14.75
C LEU A 17 -13.05 16.44 -15.82
N GLY A 18 -12.67 15.19 -15.53
CA GLY A 18 -12.81 14.08 -16.47
C GLY A 18 -14.25 13.75 -16.87
N ILE A 19 -15.24 14.07 -16.03
CA ILE A 19 -16.67 13.90 -16.32
C ILE A 19 -17.23 15.11 -17.08
N ILE A 20 -16.77 16.31 -16.71
CA ILE A 20 -17.39 17.57 -17.14
C ILE A 20 -16.84 18.07 -18.48
N VAL A 21 -15.54 17.86 -18.76
CA VAL A 21 -14.93 18.25 -20.03
C VAL A 21 -15.61 17.57 -21.25
N PRO A 22 -15.89 16.24 -21.24
CA PRO A 22 -16.64 15.61 -22.32
C PRO A 22 -18.06 16.16 -22.51
N MET A 23 -18.78 16.46 -21.42
CA MET A 23 -20.11 17.07 -21.49
C MET A 23 -20.07 18.48 -22.11
N GLY A 24 -19.03 19.25 -21.83
CA GLY A 24 -18.84 20.58 -22.42
C GLY A 24 -18.48 20.53 -23.92
N ILE A 25 -17.73 19.50 -24.35
CA ILE A 25 -17.40 19.29 -25.76
C ILE A 25 -18.63 18.80 -26.55
N MET A 26 -19.47 17.94 -25.97
CA MET A 26 -20.65 17.39 -26.64
C MET A 26 -21.82 18.38 -26.79
N ASN A 27 -21.97 19.33 -25.86
CA ASN A 27 -23.02 20.35 -25.87
C ASN A 27 -22.51 21.72 -26.36
N TYR A 28 -21.58 21.71 -27.31
CA TYR A 28 -20.91 22.91 -27.81
C TYR A 28 -21.86 23.72 -28.69
N ASP A 29 -22.49 24.74 -28.10
CA ASP A 29 -23.25 25.77 -28.81
C ASP A 29 -22.50 27.10 -28.66
N SER A 30 -22.09 27.72 -29.78
CA SER A 30 -21.05 28.76 -29.81
C SER A 30 -21.36 29.99 -28.97
N ASP A 31 -22.64 30.28 -28.80
CA ASP A 31 -23.11 31.55 -28.26
C ASP A 31 -23.19 31.53 -26.72
N LYS A 32 -23.04 30.36 -26.08
CA LYS A 32 -23.15 30.18 -24.62
C LYS A 32 -21.96 29.48 -23.98
N ILE A 33 -20.85 29.33 -24.70
CA ILE A 33 -19.65 28.63 -24.22
C ILE A 33 -19.15 29.22 -22.89
N TYR A 34 -19.12 30.55 -22.78
CA TYR A 34 -18.62 31.22 -21.57
C TYR A 34 -19.49 30.94 -20.35
N GLU A 35 -20.82 30.98 -20.48
CA GLU A 35 -21.76 30.68 -19.40
C GLU A 35 -21.69 29.20 -19.01
N LEU A 36 -21.57 28.31 -19.99
CA LEU A 36 -21.41 26.88 -19.78
C LEU A 36 -20.09 26.56 -19.06
N VAL A 37 -18.97 27.13 -19.49
CA VAL A 37 -17.66 26.96 -18.82
C VAL A 37 -17.69 27.52 -17.39
N LEU A 38 -18.29 28.69 -17.18
CA LEU A 38 -18.37 29.33 -15.87
C LEU A 38 -19.24 28.52 -14.91
N SER A 39 -20.43 28.08 -15.34
CA SER A 39 -21.32 27.24 -14.54
C SER A 39 -20.70 25.88 -14.21
N LEU A 40 -20.04 25.23 -15.17
CA LEU A 40 -19.33 23.97 -14.97
C LEU A 40 -18.13 24.13 -14.02
N SER A 41 -17.39 25.25 -14.11
CA SER A 41 -16.27 25.53 -13.21
C SER A 41 -16.73 25.73 -11.76
N ILE A 42 -17.82 26.48 -11.56
CA ILE A 42 -18.44 26.66 -10.25
C ILE A 42 -18.90 25.31 -9.68
N LEU A 43 -19.56 24.48 -10.50
CA LEU A 43 -20.02 23.16 -10.11
C LEU A 43 -18.85 22.24 -9.71
N ILE A 44 -17.74 22.25 -10.47
CA ILE A 44 -16.53 21.50 -10.14
C ILE A 44 -15.98 21.92 -8.77
N ILE A 45 -15.91 23.22 -8.50
CA ILE A 45 -15.39 23.74 -7.23
C ILE A 45 -16.28 23.27 -6.07
N ILE A 46 -17.60 23.40 -6.20
CA ILE A 46 -18.57 22.97 -5.17
C ILE A 46 -18.46 21.45 -4.93
N LEU A 47 -18.47 20.65 -5.98
CA LEU A 47 -18.33 19.19 -5.87
C LEU A 47 -16.99 18.79 -5.24
N THR A 48 -15.90 19.46 -5.62
CA THR A 48 -14.58 19.22 -5.06
C THR A 48 -14.54 19.52 -3.57
N LEU A 49 -15.14 20.63 -3.14
CA LEU A 49 -15.22 21.00 -1.72
C LEU A 49 -16.07 20.00 -0.94
N LEU A 50 -17.25 19.64 -1.43
CA LEU A 50 -18.14 18.70 -0.75
C LEU A 50 -17.53 17.30 -0.63
N LEU A 51 -17.12 16.71 -1.75
CA LEU A 51 -16.57 15.36 -1.79
C LEU A 51 -15.18 15.28 -1.13
N GLY A 52 -14.35 16.32 -1.28
CA GLY A 52 -13.05 16.43 -0.62
C GLY A 52 -13.20 16.51 0.90
N THR A 53 -14.11 17.35 1.40
CA THR A 53 -14.40 17.45 2.85
C THR A 53 -14.98 16.16 3.39
N PHE A 54 -15.89 15.51 2.64
CA PHE A 54 -16.45 14.22 3.02
C PHE A 54 -15.37 13.14 3.14
N ASN A 55 -14.48 13.03 2.15
CA ASN A 55 -13.36 12.08 2.18
C ASN A 55 -12.36 12.38 3.29
N TYR A 56 -12.10 13.65 3.58
CA TYR A 56 -11.25 14.06 4.69
C TYR A 56 -11.84 13.64 6.05
N LYS A 57 -13.13 13.91 6.27
CA LYS A 57 -13.79 13.67 7.56
C LYS A 57 -14.14 12.20 7.80
N PHE A 58 -14.55 11.48 6.75
CA PHE A 58 -15.11 10.13 6.90
C PHE A 58 -14.29 9.02 6.21
N GLY A 59 -13.34 9.36 5.35
CA GLY A 59 -12.58 8.39 4.55
C GLY A 59 -11.89 7.31 5.39
N ASN A 60 -11.21 7.70 6.46
CA ASN A 60 -10.51 6.75 7.34
C ASN A 60 -11.49 5.79 8.05
N LYS A 61 -12.65 6.29 8.50
CA LYS A 61 -13.69 5.47 9.15
C LYS A 61 -14.33 4.48 8.17
N ILE A 62 -14.56 4.91 6.93
CA ILE A 62 -15.06 4.05 5.85
C ILE A 62 -14.03 2.97 5.51
N GLU A 63 -12.75 3.35 5.40
CA GLU A 63 -11.66 2.43 5.11
C GLU A 63 -11.51 1.36 6.21
N LEU A 64 -11.55 1.77 7.47
CA LEU A 64 -11.48 0.85 8.62
C LEU A 64 -12.66 -0.14 8.62
N LYS A 65 -13.90 0.35 8.43
CA LYS A 65 -15.08 -0.52 8.29
C LYS A 65 -14.93 -1.51 7.12
N ARG A 66 -14.39 -1.06 5.99
CA ARG A 66 -14.10 -1.92 4.83
C ARG A 66 -13.08 -3.01 5.20
N LYS A 67 -11.96 -2.66 5.84
CA LYS A 67 -10.93 -3.62 6.26
C LYS A 67 -11.51 -4.65 7.23
N LYS A 68 -12.20 -4.21 8.29
CA LYS A 68 -12.92 -5.11 9.23
C LYS A 68 -13.83 -6.11 8.53
N ARG A 69 -14.61 -5.66 7.53
CA ARG A 69 -15.49 -6.55 6.76
C ARG A 69 -14.72 -7.55 5.91
N LEU A 70 -13.60 -7.14 5.29
CA LEU A 70 -12.77 -8.02 4.47
C LEU A 70 -12.02 -9.06 5.33
N LEU A 71 -11.59 -8.70 6.54
CA LEU A 71 -10.95 -9.64 7.47
C LEU A 71 -11.87 -10.78 7.95
N LYS A 72 -13.18 -10.65 7.76
CA LYS A 72 -14.15 -11.73 8.01
C LYS A 72 -14.23 -12.75 6.86
N LYS A 73 -13.50 -12.55 5.76
CA LYS A 73 -13.49 -13.47 4.62
C LYS A 73 -12.65 -14.72 4.92
N GLU A 74 -12.96 -15.78 4.19
CA GLU A 74 -12.40 -17.12 4.38
C GLU A 74 -10.86 -17.14 4.39
N LEU A 75 -10.23 -16.37 3.50
CA LEU A 75 -8.77 -16.20 3.47
C LEU A 75 -8.18 -15.91 4.87
N PHE A 76 -8.71 -14.87 5.53
CA PHE A 76 -8.18 -14.40 6.81
C PHE A 76 -8.60 -15.30 7.97
N LYS A 77 -9.80 -15.87 7.92
CA LYS A 77 -10.24 -16.88 8.90
C LYS A 77 -9.27 -18.05 8.96
N GLN A 78 -8.77 -18.52 7.83
CA GLN A 78 -7.79 -19.61 7.78
C GLN A 78 -6.45 -19.22 8.41
N PHE A 79 -5.96 -17.99 8.22
CA PHE A 79 -4.76 -17.52 8.92
C PHE A 79 -4.99 -17.42 10.44
N VAL A 80 -6.14 -16.90 10.87
CA VAL A 80 -6.48 -16.80 12.29
C VAL A 80 -6.59 -18.18 12.94
N PHE A 81 -7.22 -19.15 12.27
CA PHE A 81 -7.28 -20.54 12.71
C PHE A 81 -5.89 -21.18 12.85
N LYS A 82 -4.91 -20.73 12.08
CA LYS A 82 -3.51 -21.18 12.14
C LYS A 82 -2.65 -20.40 13.15
N GLY A 83 -3.26 -19.61 14.03
CA GLY A 83 -2.58 -18.93 15.12
C GLY A 83 -2.17 -17.48 14.84
N PHE A 84 -2.59 -16.89 13.71
CA PHE A 84 -2.39 -15.46 13.50
C PHE A 84 -3.42 -14.65 14.31
N VAL A 85 -3.01 -13.46 14.77
CA VAL A 85 -3.84 -12.53 15.54
C VAL A 85 -4.51 -11.53 14.59
N ASN A 86 -5.80 -11.30 14.78
CA ASN A 86 -6.57 -10.28 14.04
C ASN A 86 -6.68 -9.01 14.89
N ASN A 87 -6.12 -7.90 14.40
CA ASN A 87 -6.19 -6.59 15.05
C ASN A 87 -7.23 -5.65 14.41
N GLU A 88 -8.20 -6.22 13.69
CA GLU A 88 -9.27 -5.54 12.96
C GLU A 88 -8.84 -4.75 11.70
N VAL A 89 -7.55 -4.54 11.48
CA VAL A 89 -7.00 -3.82 10.32
C VAL A 89 -6.15 -4.74 9.43
N SER A 90 -5.57 -5.78 10.05
CA SER A 90 -4.72 -6.80 9.45
C SER A 90 -4.79 -8.11 10.26
N VAL A 91 -4.20 -9.16 9.73
CA VAL A 91 -3.92 -10.41 10.44
C VAL A 91 -2.41 -10.60 10.47
N SER A 92 -1.84 -10.80 11.66
CA SER A 92 -0.40 -10.89 11.87
C SER A 92 0.01 -12.09 12.70
N GLY A 93 1.15 -12.69 12.41
CA GLY A 93 1.61 -13.89 13.10
C GLY A 93 2.94 -14.38 12.55
N TYR A 94 3.41 -15.51 13.07
CA TYR A 94 4.67 -16.11 12.64
C TYR A 94 4.44 -17.19 11.59
N PHE A 95 5.30 -17.21 10.57
CA PHE A 95 5.36 -18.28 9.58
C PHE A 95 6.83 -18.57 9.26
N ASN A 96 7.27 -19.81 9.44
CA ASN A 96 8.68 -20.20 9.27
C ASN A 96 9.66 -19.29 10.05
N ASN A 97 9.28 -18.89 11.26
CA ASN A 97 9.99 -17.96 12.17
C ASN A 97 10.02 -16.49 11.73
N TYR A 98 9.47 -16.13 10.57
CA TYR A 98 9.32 -14.73 10.17
C TYR A 98 8.00 -14.17 10.69
N PHE A 99 8.04 -12.93 11.20
CA PHE A 99 6.82 -12.20 11.51
C PHE A 99 6.20 -11.64 10.23
N ILE A 100 4.90 -11.92 10.03
CA ILE A 100 4.17 -11.57 8.82
C ILE A 100 2.91 -10.81 9.18
N ILE A 101 2.64 -9.74 8.45
CA ILE A 101 1.41 -8.96 8.52
C ILE A 101 0.70 -9.06 7.17
N ILE A 102 -0.60 -9.40 7.19
CA ILE A 102 -1.42 -9.56 5.99
C ILE A 102 -2.60 -8.61 6.09
N SER A 103 -2.73 -7.66 5.17
CA SER A 103 -3.81 -6.67 5.17
C SER A 103 -4.52 -6.55 3.81
N PRO A 104 -5.84 -6.27 3.81
CA PRO A 104 -6.58 -5.98 2.59
C PRO A 104 -6.52 -4.48 2.25
N GLU A 105 -5.80 -4.16 1.20
CA GLU A 105 -5.61 -2.79 0.74
C GLU A 105 -6.46 -2.45 -0.49
N LYS A 106 -6.67 -1.16 -0.71
CA LYS A 106 -7.36 -0.63 -1.87
C LYS A 106 -6.78 0.74 -2.19
N ASP A 107 -6.62 1.00 -3.47
CA ASP A 107 -6.32 2.33 -3.95
C ASP A 107 -7.48 3.27 -3.58
N ARG A 108 -7.11 4.49 -3.16
CA ARG A 108 -8.09 5.52 -2.78
C ARG A 108 -8.72 6.17 -4.01
N VAL A 109 -7.96 6.26 -5.10
CA VAL A 109 -8.35 6.92 -6.34
C VAL A 109 -8.83 5.91 -7.36
N GLN A 110 -8.16 4.76 -7.47
CA GLN A 110 -8.53 3.70 -8.41
C GLN A 110 -9.33 2.59 -7.72
N PRO A 111 -10.16 1.81 -8.44
CA PRO A 111 -10.88 0.67 -7.85
C PRO A 111 -9.98 -0.53 -7.53
N ARG A 112 -8.67 -0.41 -7.70
CA ARG A 112 -7.69 -1.49 -7.54
C ARG A 112 -7.62 -1.95 -6.09
N LYS A 113 -7.70 -3.26 -5.88
CA LYS A 113 -7.60 -3.91 -4.56
C LYS A 113 -6.40 -4.86 -4.58
N TRP A 114 -5.72 -4.99 -3.45
CA TRP A 114 -4.67 -5.99 -3.28
C TRP A 114 -4.64 -6.51 -1.86
N ILE A 115 -4.01 -7.68 -1.69
CA ILE A 115 -3.56 -8.15 -0.39
C ILE A 115 -2.11 -7.73 -0.26
N GLU A 116 -1.83 -6.93 0.76
CA GLU A 116 -0.49 -6.55 1.13
C GLU A 116 0.01 -7.54 2.19
N ILE A 117 1.19 -8.09 1.94
CA ILE A 117 1.87 -9.02 2.84
C ILE A 117 3.20 -8.39 3.19
N VAL A 118 3.43 -8.14 4.47
CA VAL A 118 4.65 -7.55 4.99
C VAL A 118 5.39 -8.62 5.78
N LEU A 119 6.62 -8.94 5.37
CA LEU A 119 7.50 -9.85 6.09
C LEU A 119 8.61 -9.03 6.74
N LEU A 120 8.81 -9.22 8.04
CA LEU A 120 9.88 -8.56 8.79
C LEU A 120 11.12 -9.44 8.81
N PHE A 121 12.29 -8.83 8.62
CA PHE A 121 13.57 -9.52 8.70
C PHE A 121 14.64 -8.66 9.36
N ASN A 122 15.72 -9.29 9.82
CA ASN A 122 16.84 -8.61 10.46
C ASN A 122 17.64 -7.82 9.41
N PRO A 123 17.77 -6.48 9.54
CA PRO A 123 18.58 -5.69 8.60
C PRO A 123 20.09 -5.97 8.72
N LYS A 124 20.52 -6.73 9.74
CA LYS A 124 21.92 -7.08 9.99
C LYS A 124 22.17 -8.58 9.76
N GLN A 125 23.28 -8.89 9.11
CA GLN A 125 23.87 -10.23 9.01
C GLN A 125 25.23 -10.18 9.71
N GLN A 126 25.47 -11.08 10.68
CA GLN A 126 26.73 -11.10 11.44
C GLN A 126 27.09 -9.72 12.03
N ASN A 127 26.10 -9.02 12.61
CA ASN A 127 26.19 -7.66 13.16
C ASN A 127 26.50 -6.52 12.17
N GLN A 128 26.56 -6.80 10.86
CA GLN A 128 26.74 -5.80 9.82
C GLN A 128 25.45 -5.60 9.02
N PHE A 129 25.13 -4.38 8.61
CA PHE A 129 23.97 -4.12 7.78
C PHE A 129 24.08 -4.82 6.43
N ILE A 130 22.97 -5.42 5.97
CA ILE A 130 22.88 -6.05 4.66
C ILE A 130 23.24 -5.02 3.58
N PRO A 131 24.27 -5.26 2.75
CA PRO A 131 24.68 -4.30 1.75
C PRO A 131 23.59 -4.02 0.69
N ASN A 132 23.52 -2.78 0.21
CA ASN A 132 22.55 -2.38 -0.83
C ASN A 132 22.59 -3.24 -2.08
N TYR A 133 23.77 -3.72 -2.49
CA TYR A 133 23.88 -4.56 -3.68
C TYR A 133 23.14 -5.91 -3.55
N ILE A 134 22.97 -6.41 -2.31
CA ILE A 134 22.16 -7.62 -2.05
C ILE A 134 20.70 -7.32 -2.32
N PHE A 135 20.19 -6.19 -1.82
CA PHE A 135 18.82 -5.75 -2.14
C PHE A 135 18.64 -5.49 -3.63
N GLU A 136 19.59 -4.83 -4.30
CA GLU A 136 19.56 -4.62 -5.76
C GLU A 136 19.53 -5.95 -6.53
N LYS A 137 20.29 -6.97 -6.09
CA LYS A 137 20.25 -8.31 -6.67
C LYS A 137 18.88 -8.98 -6.46
N LEU A 138 18.33 -8.88 -5.25
CA LEU A 138 16.99 -9.39 -4.93
C LEU A 138 15.88 -8.68 -5.72
N TYR A 139 16.04 -7.38 -5.97
CA TYR A 139 15.21 -6.60 -6.88
C TYR A 139 15.35 -7.06 -8.33
N LYS A 140 16.55 -7.39 -8.79
CA LYS A 140 16.80 -7.85 -10.18
C LYS A 140 16.27 -9.25 -10.47
N ILE A 141 16.10 -10.12 -9.47
CA ILE A 141 15.50 -11.48 -9.56
C ILE A 141 13.95 -11.41 -9.80
N ASN A 142 13.47 -10.29 -10.33
CA ASN A 142 12.17 -9.66 -10.11
C ASN A 142 10.90 -10.54 -10.23
N LYS A 143 10.07 -10.50 -9.17
CA LYS A 143 8.61 -10.63 -9.29
C LYS A 143 8.00 -9.23 -9.14
N LYS A 144 7.19 -8.78 -10.10
CA LYS A 144 6.61 -7.41 -10.18
C LYS A 144 5.84 -6.94 -8.93
N ASN A 145 5.52 -7.84 -8.01
CA ASN A 145 4.76 -7.57 -6.80
C ASN A 145 5.61 -7.43 -5.53
N TYR A 146 6.94 -7.53 -5.60
CA TYR A 146 7.82 -7.46 -4.42
C TYR A 146 8.41 -6.06 -4.29
N THR A 147 8.50 -5.56 -3.06
CA THR A 147 9.15 -4.29 -2.73
C THR A 147 10.01 -4.51 -1.50
N TRP A 148 11.31 -4.27 -1.64
CA TRP A 148 12.30 -4.50 -0.59
C TRP A 148 12.68 -3.17 0.08
N ASN A 149 12.55 -3.12 1.39
CA ASN A 149 13.10 -2.07 2.23
C ASN A 149 14.19 -2.63 3.13
N SER A 150 14.80 -1.78 3.95
CA SER A 150 15.95 -2.10 4.79
C SER A 150 15.75 -3.31 5.73
N ASN A 151 14.54 -3.49 6.25
CA ASN A 151 14.18 -4.53 7.22
C ASN A 151 12.81 -5.17 6.94
N ILE A 152 12.25 -4.90 5.76
CA ILE A 152 10.89 -5.31 5.37
C ILE A 152 10.87 -5.76 3.92
N LEU A 153 10.17 -6.87 3.67
CA LEU A 153 9.72 -7.26 2.34
C LEU A 153 8.21 -7.11 2.24
N THR A 154 7.74 -6.27 1.32
CA THR A 154 6.32 -6.10 1.00
C THR A 154 5.97 -6.83 -0.28
N ILE A 155 4.86 -7.58 -0.28
CA ILE A 155 4.33 -8.31 -1.43
C ILE A 155 2.89 -7.86 -1.68
N ASN A 156 2.63 -7.36 -2.89
CA ASN A 156 1.32 -6.83 -3.28
C ASN A 156 0.60 -7.75 -4.26
N ILE A 157 -0.40 -8.50 -3.79
CA ILE A 157 -1.18 -9.44 -4.63
C ILE A 157 -2.49 -8.78 -5.04
N ILE A 158 -2.51 -8.24 -6.26
CA ILE A 158 -3.69 -7.56 -6.82
C ILE A 158 -4.80 -8.56 -7.11
N TYR A 159 -6.04 -8.16 -6.82
CA TYR A 159 -7.23 -8.95 -7.14
C TYR A 159 -8.40 -8.05 -7.57
N GLY A 160 -9.26 -8.61 -8.42
CA GLY A 160 -10.46 -7.93 -8.92
C GLY A 160 -11.67 -8.15 -8.01
N ILE A 161 -12.67 -8.86 -8.54
CA ILE A 161 -13.92 -9.14 -7.84
C ILE A 161 -13.70 -10.23 -6.77
N LYS A 162 -13.01 -11.31 -7.15
CA LYS A 162 -12.77 -12.46 -6.27
C LYS A 162 -11.46 -12.30 -5.52
N MET A 163 -11.54 -12.52 -4.22
CA MET A 163 -10.39 -12.48 -3.31
C MET A 163 -9.49 -13.72 -3.55
N PRO A 164 -8.15 -13.59 -3.44
CA PRO A 164 -7.25 -14.73 -3.58
C PRO A 164 -7.51 -15.78 -2.49
N SER A 165 -7.28 -17.05 -2.83
CA SER A 165 -7.41 -18.17 -1.89
C SER A 165 -6.25 -18.20 -0.90
N TYR A 166 -6.47 -18.83 0.25
CA TYR A 166 -5.43 -19.05 1.27
C TYR A 166 -4.19 -19.71 0.70
N ASN A 167 -4.34 -20.81 -0.06
CA ASN A 167 -3.20 -21.51 -0.65
C ASN A 167 -2.35 -20.61 -1.56
N ARG A 168 -2.97 -19.68 -2.30
CA ARG A 168 -2.24 -18.73 -3.13
C ARG A 168 -1.40 -17.78 -2.28
N ILE A 169 -1.97 -17.22 -1.21
CA ILE A 169 -1.26 -16.32 -0.30
C ILE A 169 -0.16 -17.07 0.45
N LYS A 170 -0.45 -18.26 0.97
CA LYS A 170 0.51 -19.15 1.65
C LYS A 170 1.70 -19.47 0.75
N LYS A 171 1.47 -19.85 -0.51
CA LYS A 171 2.55 -20.13 -1.46
C LYS A 171 3.44 -18.91 -1.71
N SER A 172 2.86 -17.72 -1.83
CA SER A 172 3.66 -16.49 -1.98
C SER A 172 4.50 -16.18 -0.74
N ILE A 173 3.97 -16.45 0.46
CA ILE A 173 4.71 -16.34 1.72
C ILE A 173 5.86 -17.36 1.76
N GLU A 174 5.59 -18.63 1.44
CA GLU A 174 6.59 -19.70 1.41
C GLU A 174 7.75 -19.35 0.47
N GLU A 175 7.44 -18.95 -0.77
CA GLU A 175 8.42 -18.52 -1.76
C GLU A 175 9.27 -17.34 -1.25
N ALA A 176 8.65 -16.36 -0.60
CA ALA A 176 9.35 -15.21 -0.04
C ALA A 176 10.28 -15.60 1.12
N THR A 177 9.79 -16.42 2.06
CA THR A 177 10.62 -16.91 3.18
C THR A 177 11.78 -17.77 2.70
N GLN A 178 11.60 -18.53 1.61
CA GLN A 178 12.69 -19.30 1.03
C GLN A 178 13.76 -18.41 0.39
N ILE A 179 13.37 -17.31 -0.27
CA ILE A 179 14.32 -16.32 -0.80
C ILE A 179 15.15 -15.71 0.34
N LEU A 180 14.51 -15.32 1.45
CA LEU A 180 15.20 -14.76 2.62
C LEU A 180 16.22 -15.76 3.18
N LYS A 181 15.79 -17.00 3.43
CA LYS A 181 16.65 -18.09 3.91
C LYS A 181 17.83 -18.38 2.97
N ASN A 182 17.58 -18.47 1.67
CA ASN A 182 18.63 -18.74 0.68
C ASN A 182 19.68 -17.62 0.59
N ASN A 183 19.37 -16.41 1.05
CA ASN A 183 20.30 -15.29 1.10
C ASN A 183 20.83 -15.04 2.53
N ASN A 184 20.66 -16.00 3.45
CA ASN A 184 21.06 -15.92 4.86
C ASN A 184 20.47 -14.72 5.61
N ILE A 185 19.33 -14.20 5.15
CA ILE A 185 18.65 -13.08 5.82
C ILE A 185 17.84 -13.70 6.95
N GLU A 186 18.12 -13.31 8.19
CA GLU A 186 17.49 -13.92 9.37
C GLU A 186 16.14 -13.26 9.70
N PRO A 187 15.23 -14.00 10.35
CA PRO A 187 14.03 -13.41 10.90
C PRO A 187 14.38 -12.42 12.03
N ILE A 188 13.47 -11.48 12.28
CA ILE A 188 13.55 -10.55 13.42
C ILE A 188 12.27 -10.69 14.25
N LEU A 189 12.41 -10.57 15.57
CA LEU A 189 11.25 -10.50 16.45
C LEU A 189 10.60 -9.12 16.32
N LEU A 190 9.28 -9.06 16.47
CA LEU A 190 8.54 -7.80 16.33
C LEU A 190 9.08 -6.68 17.24
N LYS A 191 9.44 -7.01 18.50
CA LYS A 191 9.98 -6.05 19.47
C LYS A 191 11.32 -5.46 19.02
N ASP A 192 12.19 -6.30 18.45
CA ASP A 192 13.52 -5.88 17.99
C ASP A 192 13.44 -5.14 16.65
N TRP A 193 12.41 -5.44 15.85
CA TRP A 193 12.14 -4.73 14.61
C TRP A 193 11.82 -3.25 14.85
N GLU A 194 10.99 -2.93 15.85
CA GLU A 194 10.66 -1.54 16.20
C GLU A 194 11.92 -0.73 16.52
N LEU A 195 12.85 -1.31 17.29
CA LEU A 195 14.13 -0.69 17.65
C LEU A 195 15.08 -0.56 16.44
N SER A 196 15.16 -1.60 15.61
CA SER A 196 16.08 -1.62 14.44
C SER A 196 15.64 -0.73 13.29
N THR A 197 14.37 -0.32 13.25
CA THR A 197 13.82 0.48 12.13
C THR A 197 14.52 1.82 12.01
N ASP A 198 14.64 2.57 13.11
CA ASP A 198 15.30 3.88 13.13
C ASP A 198 16.79 3.79 12.79
N GLU A 199 17.49 2.76 13.32
CA GLU A 199 18.90 2.52 13.01
C GLU A 199 19.10 2.22 11.52
N SER A 200 18.27 1.33 10.96
CA SER A 200 18.38 0.94 9.56
C SER A 200 18.11 2.12 8.63
N VAL A 201 17.06 2.90 8.88
CA VAL A 201 16.71 4.08 8.07
C VAL A 201 17.86 5.09 8.10
N LYS A 202 18.45 5.35 9.28
CA LYS A 202 19.61 6.24 9.40
C LYS A 202 20.79 5.75 8.58
N TYR A 203 21.16 4.47 8.71
CA TYR A 203 22.28 3.88 7.99
C TYR A 203 22.11 3.97 6.47
N TYR A 204 20.98 3.48 5.93
CA TYR A 204 20.77 3.45 4.48
C TYR A 204 20.62 4.87 3.88
N ASN A 205 20.08 5.82 4.65
CA ASN A 205 20.06 7.23 4.23
C ASN A 205 21.47 7.82 4.16
N GLN A 206 22.34 7.55 5.14
CA GLN A 206 23.74 8.02 5.12
C GLN A 206 24.50 7.44 3.94
N VAL A 207 24.42 6.12 3.73
CA VAL A 207 25.09 5.43 2.61
C VAL A 207 24.58 5.94 1.25
N SER A 208 23.28 6.23 1.12
CA SER A 208 22.73 6.77 -0.13
C SER A 208 23.20 8.20 -0.44
N LYS A 209 23.44 9.02 0.59
CA LYS A 209 23.97 10.39 0.43
C LYS A 209 25.44 10.39 0.01
N LEU A 210 26.22 9.43 0.51
CA LEU A 210 27.64 9.29 0.17
C LEU A 210 27.86 8.89 -1.30
N LYS A 211 26.91 8.20 -1.94
CA LYS A 211 26.96 7.84 -3.37
C LYS A 211 26.64 9.00 -4.34
N LYS A 212 26.28 10.20 -3.85
CA LYS A 212 25.95 11.38 -4.67
C LYS A 212 27.10 12.36 -4.86
N TYR A 213 28.29 12.02 -4.37
CA TYR A 213 29.56 12.72 -4.62
C TYR A 213 30.50 11.77 -5.37
#